data_AF-A0A286EW93-F1
#
_entry.id   AF-A0A286EW93-F1
#
_cell.length_a   1.000
_cell.length_b   1.000
_cell.length_c   1.000
_cell.angle_alpha   90.00
_cell.angle_beta   90.00
_cell.angle_gamma   90.00
#
_symmetry.space_group_name_H-M   'P 1'
#
loop_
_entity.id
_entity.type
_entity.pdbx_description
1 polymer ?
#
loop_
_entity_poly.entity_id
_entity_poly.type
_entity_poly.pdbx_seq_one_letter_code
_entity_poly.pdbx_strand_id
1 'polypeptide(L)'
;MYEFIYCWLVTALLSLLVAARDGFGAIQACNPPDTYWALALLYRPFGKRFVYDQHDLNPEVFLSRFGAPKSTGARVQFGALRWLEKMTYRTAHEVISTNESYQHRAEPRRA
;
A
#
# COMPACT_ATOMS: atom_id res chain seq x y z
N MET A 1 -18.31 0.73 -0.16
CA MET A 1 -17.41 0.04 0.83
C MET A 1 -17.37 -1.45 0.58
N TYR A 2 -18.51 -2.07 0.28
CA TYR A 2 -18.58 -3.48 -0.12
C TYR A 2 -17.84 -3.77 -1.44
N GLU A 3 -17.89 -2.85 -2.40
CA GLU A 3 -17.18 -2.97 -3.67
C GLU A 3 -15.68 -3.12 -3.46
N PHE A 4 -15.12 -2.34 -2.52
CA PHE A 4 -13.70 -2.39 -2.21
C PHE A 4 -13.28 -3.74 -1.63
N ILE A 5 -14.03 -4.24 -0.64
CA ILE A 5 -13.74 -5.54 -0.01
C ILE A 5 -13.89 -6.66 -1.03
N TYR A 6 -14.95 -6.62 -1.84
CA TYR A 6 -15.19 -7.59 -2.90
C TYR A 6 -14.04 -7.62 -3.91
N CYS A 7 -13.66 -6.45 -4.46
CA CYS A 7 -12.55 -6.36 -5.40
C CYS A 7 -11.24 -6.87 -4.79
N TRP A 8 -10.94 -6.49 -3.54
CA TRP A 8 -9.72 -6.95 -2.87
C TRP A 8 -9.68 -8.47 -2.69
N LEU A 9 -10.79 -9.08 -2.25
CA LEU A 9 -10.90 -10.53 -2.09
C LEU A 9 -10.78 -11.26 -3.43
N VAL A 10 -11.45 -10.77 -4.46
CA VAL A 10 -11.37 -11.33 -5.81
C VAL A 10 -9.94 -11.23 -6.35
N THR A 11 -9.26 -10.10 -6.16
CA THR A 11 -7.85 -9.95 -6.54
C THR A 11 -6.95 -10.93 -5.79
N ALA A 12 -7.17 -11.15 -4.50
CA ALA A 12 -6.40 -12.13 -3.73
C ALA A 12 -6.62 -13.58 -4.22
N LEU A 13 -7.85 -13.94 -4.61
CA LEU A 13 -8.12 -15.25 -5.20
C LEU A 13 -7.50 -15.41 -6.58
N LEU A 14 -7.59 -14.38 -7.43
CA LEU A 14 -6.98 -14.37 -8.75
C LEU A 14 -5.46 -14.42 -8.67
N SER A 15 -4.84 -13.73 -7.71
CA SER A 15 -3.39 -13.81 -7.53
C SER A 15 -2.93 -15.21 -7.14
N LEU A 16 -3.73 -15.96 -6.36
CA LEU A 16 -3.43 -17.37 -6.03
C LEU A 16 -3.51 -18.24 -7.28
N LEU A 17 -4.54 -18.04 -8.11
CA LEU A 17 -4.69 -18.74 -9.37
C LEU A 17 -3.51 -18.49 -10.30
N VAL A 18 -3.11 -17.23 -10.49
CA VAL A 18 -1.96 -16.85 -11.34
C VAL A 18 -0.67 -17.40 -10.74
N ALA A 19 -0.47 -17.33 -9.42
CA ALA A 19 0.71 -17.90 -8.75
C ALA A 19 0.86 -19.40 -9.00
N ALA A 20 -0.24 -20.14 -9.05
CA ALA A 20 -0.25 -21.58 -9.28
C ALA A 20 -0.11 -21.96 -10.76
N ARG A 21 -0.69 -21.18 -11.68
CA ARG A 21 -0.69 -21.48 -13.12
C ARG A 21 0.57 -21.02 -13.84
N ASP A 22 0.90 -19.74 -13.67
CA ASP A 22 1.93 -19.06 -14.45
C ASP A 22 3.12 -18.65 -13.56
N GLY A 23 2.85 -18.43 -12.27
CA GLY A 23 3.80 -17.83 -11.35
C GLY A 23 4.04 -16.34 -11.63
N PHE A 24 4.67 -15.67 -10.69
CA PHE A 24 5.18 -14.31 -10.86
C PHE A 24 6.38 -14.09 -9.93
N GLY A 25 7.21 -13.10 -10.23
CA GLY A 25 8.36 -12.73 -9.38
C GLY A 25 8.06 -11.59 -8.40
N ALA A 26 7.12 -10.72 -8.73
CA ALA A 26 6.80 -9.55 -7.93
C ALA A 26 5.32 -9.16 -8.02
N ILE A 27 4.85 -8.44 -7.00
CA ILE A 27 3.59 -7.72 -6.99
C ILE A 27 3.93 -6.24 -7.06
N GLN A 28 3.38 -5.52 -8.04
CA GLN A 28 3.45 -4.07 -8.10
C GLN A 28 2.08 -3.50 -7.75
N ALA A 29 2.04 -2.57 -6.79
CA ALA A 29 0.82 -1.87 -6.42
C ALA A 29 1.01 -0.36 -6.49
N CYS A 30 -0.06 0.32 -6.92
CA CYS A 30 -0.15 1.78 -7.03
C CYS A 30 -1.23 2.32 -6.09
N ASN A 31 -1.12 3.59 -5.72
CA ASN A 31 -2.03 4.30 -4.81
C ASN A 31 -3.30 4.77 -5.56
N PRO A 32 -4.49 4.92 -4.94
CA PRO A 32 -4.99 4.41 -3.66
C PRO A 32 -6.12 3.35 -3.77
N PRO A 33 -6.47 2.64 -2.68
CA PRO A 33 -5.88 2.66 -1.33
C PRO A 33 -4.83 1.56 -1.07
N ASP A 34 -3.85 1.90 -0.21
CA ASP A 34 -2.67 1.09 0.07
C ASP A 34 -2.98 -0.12 1.00
N THR A 35 -3.66 -1.14 0.48
CA THR A 35 -3.97 -2.37 1.24
C THR A 35 -3.26 -3.61 0.71
N TYR A 36 -2.67 -3.53 -0.49
CA TYR A 36 -2.00 -4.65 -1.14
C TYR A 36 -0.68 -5.07 -0.50
N TRP A 37 -0.15 -4.28 0.45
CA TRP A 37 0.94 -4.73 1.32
C TRP A 37 0.57 -6.01 2.08
N ALA A 38 -0.71 -6.17 2.47
CA ALA A 38 -1.16 -7.38 3.14
C ALA A 38 -1.13 -8.59 2.18
N LEU A 39 -1.51 -8.39 0.92
CA LEU A 39 -1.40 -9.42 -0.11
C LEU A 39 0.07 -9.77 -0.39
N ALA A 40 0.94 -8.76 -0.49
CA ALA A 40 2.37 -8.97 -0.65
C ALA A 40 3.00 -9.78 0.50
N LEU A 41 2.57 -9.55 1.75
CA LEU A 41 3.03 -10.35 2.88
C LEU A 41 2.67 -11.84 2.74
N LEU A 42 1.52 -12.17 2.15
CA LEU A 42 1.14 -13.56 1.87
C LEU A 42 2.16 -14.24 0.94
N TYR A 43 2.70 -13.50 -0.03
CA TYR A 43 3.64 -14.02 -1.02
C TYR A 43 5.11 -13.93 -0.61
N ARG A 44 5.42 -13.19 0.44
CA ARG A 44 6.80 -12.96 0.91
C ARG A 44 7.55 -14.25 1.29
N PRO A 45 6.96 -15.26 1.96
CA PRO A 45 7.62 -16.53 2.23
C PRO A 45 8.00 -17.32 0.97
N PHE A 46 7.31 -17.05 -0.15
CA PHE A 46 7.56 -17.68 -1.45
C PHE A 46 8.58 -16.89 -2.30
N GLY A 47 9.33 -15.97 -1.68
CA GLY A 47 10.38 -15.18 -2.32
C GLY A 47 9.88 -14.09 -3.27
N LYS A 48 8.57 -13.80 -3.27
CA LYS A 48 8.00 -12.78 -4.17
C LYS A 48 8.34 -11.38 -3.64
N ARG A 49 8.74 -10.49 -4.54
CA ARG A 49 9.03 -9.08 -4.21
C ARG A 49 7.76 -8.24 -4.26
N PHE A 50 7.78 -7.13 -3.54
CA PHE A 50 6.71 -6.13 -3.56
C PHE A 50 7.28 -4.79 -3.98
N VAL A 51 6.74 -4.21 -5.05
CA VAL A 51 7.12 -2.91 -5.58
C VAL A 51 5.96 -1.96 -5.33
N TYR A 52 6.25 -0.86 -4.66
CA TYR A 52 5.27 0.18 -4.42
C TYR A 52 5.51 1.33 -5.39
N ASP A 53 4.52 1.64 -6.21
CA ASP A 53 4.59 2.74 -7.17
C ASP A 53 3.72 3.89 -6.68
N GLN A 54 4.37 4.87 -6.08
CA GLN A 54 3.77 5.96 -5.35
C GLN A 54 3.42 7.14 -6.26
N HIS A 55 2.13 7.37 -6.45
CA HIS A 55 1.60 8.50 -7.22
C HIS A 55 1.16 9.67 -6.34
N ASP A 56 0.52 9.39 -5.21
CA ASP A 56 -0.08 10.40 -4.32
C ASP A 56 0.21 10.12 -2.83
N LEU A 57 0.38 11.17 -2.02
CA LEU A 57 0.47 11.06 -0.56
C LEU A 57 -0.93 11.14 0.06
N ASN A 58 -1.50 9.98 0.38
CA ASN A 58 -2.88 9.89 0.85
C ASN A 58 -3.17 10.71 2.13
N PRO A 59 -2.27 10.77 3.14
CA PRO A 59 -2.47 11.64 4.29
C PRO A 59 -2.42 13.14 3.95
N GLU A 60 -1.60 13.54 2.97
CA GLU A 60 -1.53 14.94 2.53
C GLU A 60 -2.79 15.34 1.75
N VAL A 61 -3.27 14.45 0.88
CA VAL A 61 -4.55 14.61 0.17
C VAL A 61 -5.73 14.69 1.16
N PHE A 62 -5.69 13.91 2.25
CA PHE A 62 -6.69 14.02 3.30
C PHE A 62 -6.67 15.40 3.97
N LEU A 63 -5.49 15.89 4.35
CA LEU A 63 -5.34 17.20 5.00
C LEU A 63 -5.72 18.35 4.06
N SER A 64 -5.41 18.26 2.77
CA SER A 64 -5.77 19.30 1.80
C SER A 64 -7.28 19.36 1.55
N ARG A 65 -7.97 18.21 1.55
CA ARG A 65 -9.42 18.13 1.35
C ARG A 65 -10.24 18.43 2.59
N PHE A 66 -9.82 17.92 3.75
CA PHE A 66 -10.63 17.94 4.98
C PHE A 66 -10.05 18.85 6.07
N GLY A 67 -8.86 19.41 5.86
CA GLY A 67 -8.14 20.17 6.88
C GLY A 67 -7.62 19.29 8.02
N ALA A 68 -7.14 19.95 9.08
CA ALA A 68 -6.72 19.25 10.29
C ALA A 68 -7.91 18.49 10.92
N PRO A 69 -7.77 17.20 11.29
CA PRO A 69 -8.88 16.39 11.78
C PRO A 69 -9.39 16.91 13.13
N LYS A 70 -10.61 17.46 13.15
CA LYS A 70 -11.24 18.06 14.34
C LYS A 70 -12.14 17.10 15.12
N SER A 71 -12.72 16.10 14.46
CA SER A 71 -13.61 15.10 15.08
C SER A 71 -12.85 13.80 15.39
N THR A 72 -13.35 13.02 16.35
CA THR A 72 -12.80 11.68 16.65
C THR A 72 -12.79 10.77 15.41
N GLY A 73 -13.87 10.79 14.61
CA GLY A 73 -13.95 10.03 13.36
C GLY A 73 -12.89 10.43 12.34
N ALA A 74 -12.68 11.73 12.13
CA ALA A 74 -11.64 12.23 11.22
C ALA A 74 -10.23 11.87 11.70
N ARG A 75 -9.99 11.88 13.01
CA ARG A 75 -8.70 11.45 13.60
C ARG A 75 -8.44 9.97 13.37
N VAL A 76 -9.46 9.12 13.50
CA VAL A 76 -9.36 7.67 13.21
C VAL A 76 -9.07 7.43 11.73
N GLN A 77 -9.80 8.09 10.83
CA GLN A 77 -9.57 7.96 9.38
C GLN A 77 -8.16 8.41 8.98
N PHE A 78 -7.73 9.57 9.45
CA PHE A 78 -6.39 10.09 9.19
C PHE A 78 -5.30 9.15 9.76
N GLY A 79 -5.52 8.62 10.96
CA GLY A 79 -4.62 7.63 11.57
C GLY A 79 -4.55 6.33 10.77
N ALA A 80 -5.68 5.84 10.26
CA ALA A 80 -5.75 4.65 9.43
C ALA A 80 -5.00 4.84 8.10
N LEU A 81 -5.18 5.99 7.43
CA LEU A 81 -4.46 6.32 6.20
C LEU A 81 -2.95 6.34 6.43
N ARG A 82 -2.49 7.02 7.49
CA ARG A 82 -1.06 7.02 7.88
C ARG A 82 -0.53 5.62 8.18
N TRP A 83 -1.33 4.78 8.83
CA TRP A 83 -0.91 3.43 9.15
C TRP A 83 -0.80 2.55 7.89
N LEU A 84 -1.78 2.62 6.99
CA LEU A 84 -1.77 1.90 5.71
C LEU A 84 -0.57 2.29 4.85
N GLU A 85 -0.33 3.59 4.70
CA GLU A 85 0.83 4.11 3.98
C GLU A 85 2.13 3.58 4.61
N LYS A 86 2.26 3.69 5.94
CA LYS A 86 3.43 3.18 6.67
C LYS A 86 3.62 1.67 6.48
N MET A 87 2.56 0.87 6.50
CA MET A 87 2.68 -0.58 6.28
C MET A 87 3.12 -0.90 4.85
N THR A 88 2.68 -0.10 3.89
CA THR A 88 3.04 -0.24 2.48
C THR A 88 4.52 0.02 2.25
N TYR A 89 5.03 1.16 2.72
CA TYR A 89 6.46 1.45 2.69
C TYR A 89 7.30 0.38 3.40
N ARG A 90 6.87 -0.09 4.57
CA ARG A 90 7.60 -1.12 5.33
C ARG A 90 7.62 -2.49 4.65
N THR A 91 6.61 -2.78 3.84
CA THR A 91 6.50 -4.05 3.12
C THR A 91 7.19 -3.99 1.77
N ALA A 92 7.27 -2.79 1.18
CA ALA A 92 7.89 -2.56 -0.12
C ALA A 92 9.37 -2.97 -0.10
N HIS A 93 9.74 -3.72 -1.13
CA HIS A 93 11.14 -4.02 -1.42
C HIS A 93 11.76 -2.87 -2.22
N GLU A 94 10.97 -2.25 -3.10
CA GLU A 94 11.36 -1.08 -3.89
C GLU A 94 10.20 -0.09 -3.92
N VAL A 95 10.51 1.20 -3.94
CA VAL A 95 9.54 2.28 -4.08
C VAL A 95 9.88 3.12 -5.30
N ILE A 96 8.93 3.23 -6.22
CA ILE A 96 8.98 4.15 -7.36
C ILE A 96 8.19 5.39 -6.95
N SER A 97 8.75 6.58 -7.12
CA SER A 97 8.06 7.84 -6.84
C SER A 97 8.42 8.86 -7.90
N THR A 98 7.45 9.66 -8.32
CA THR A 98 7.62 10.72 -9.31
C THR A 98 8.29 11.99 -8.75
N ASN A 99 8.48 12.07 -7.42
CA ASN A 99 9.11 13.21 -6.77
C ASN A 99 10.19 12.74 -5.76
N GLU A 100 11.45 13.03 -6.06
CA GLU A 100 12.62 12.67 -5.24
C GLU A 100 12.56 13.24 -3.81
N SER A 101 11.76 14.29 -3.57
CA SER A 101 11.66 14.97 -2.27
C SER A 101 11.20 14.07 -1.11
N TYR A 102 10.60 12.92 -1.41
CA TYR A 102 10.04 12.01 -0.39
C TYR A 102 10.87 10.75 -0.13
N GLN A 103 11.91 10.47 -0.92
CA GLN A 103 12.82 9.35 -0.66
C GLN A 103 13.47 9.42 0.73
N HIS A 104 13.56 10.62 1.33
CA HIS A 104 14.20 10.84 2.62
C HIS A 104 13.31 10.62 3.86
N ARG A 105 12.00 10.36 3.72
CA ARG A 105 11.08 10.18 4.87
C ARG A 105 10.66 8.74 5.15
N ALA A 106 11.08 7.80 4.31
CA ALA A 106 10.75 6.38 4.45
C ALA A 106 11.95 5.50 4.10
N GLU A 107 13.09 5.67 4.77
CA GLU A 107 14.12 4.62 4.80
C GLU A 107 13.81 3.63 5.93
N PRO A 108 13.42 2.38 5.65
CA PRO A 108 13.83 1.30 6.51
C PRO A 108 15.32 1.07 6.24
N ARG A 109 16.17 1.43 7.21
CA ARG A 109 17.57 0.97 7.26
C ARG A 109 17.56 -0.55 7.07
N ARG A 110 18.01 -1.01 5.90
CA ARG A 110 18.50 -2.39 5.74
C ARG A 110 19.87 -2.42 6.41
N ALA A 111 19.93 -3.07 7.57
CA ALA A 111 21.17 -3.61 8.10
C ALA A 111 21.47 -4.95 7.42
#